data_AF-A0A5C5V8I2-F1
#
_entry.id   AF-A0A5C5V8I2-F1
#
_cell.length_a   1.000
_cell.length_b   1.000
_cell.length_c   1.000
_cell.angle_alpha   90.00
_cell.angle_beta   90.00
_cell.angle_gamma   90.00
#
_symmetry.space_group_name_H-M   'P 1'
#
loop_
_entity.id
_entity.type
_entity.pdbx_description
1 polymer ?
#
loop_
_entity_poly.entity_id
_entity_poly.type
_entity_poly.pdbx_seq_one_letter_code
_entity_poly.pdbx_strand_id
1 'polypeptide(L)'
;MRPTDYAKLTVLASIWGASFLLMRIMAPALGPFGLASSRLLIAGIILSIWFTARGLQIEWRRNWRQYTVIGLLNAAIPFTMFGVAALYIPAGYSAVINATTPIFGVVWSSIVFKDHPTPMMIVGAILGLVGVGLIAGLGPVEPSWTLLLSIGACLTAAVCYSAAGVYIKTHTGRLKPMGVASAAQLIGGSLLVPGLAFYPPTPSLFTPTVIAATITLALLCSAVGFVLYYQLLADCGPTKALTVTYVVPVFGVLWGSLFLGEEITPVIVGGMLLVIGGTFLLVRRH
;
A
#
# COMPACT_ATOMS: atom_id res chain seq x y z
N MET A 1 -24.70 -1.08 -1.69
CA MET A 1 -23.82 -2.16 -2.18
C MET A 1 -24.58 -3.44 -1.98
N ARG A 2 -24.45 -4.41 -2.89
CA ARG A 2 -25.03 -5.75 -2.68
C ARG A 2 -24.27 -6.46 -1.56
N PRO A 3 -24.86 -7.44 -0.87
CA PRO A 3 -24.14 -8.25 0.13
C PRO A 3 -22.84 -8.86 -0.40
N THR A 4 -22.82 -9.26 -1.66
CA THR A 4 -21.63 -9.78 -2.35
C THR A 4 -20.52 -8.75 -2.49
N ASP A 5 -20.85 -7.47 -2.69
CA ASP A 5 -19.84 -6.41 -2.81
C ASP A 5 -19.20 -6.12 -1.44
N TYR A 6 -19.98 -6.20 -0.35
CA TYR A 6 -19.43 -6.10 1.02
C TYR A 6 -18.51 -7.28 1.34
N ALA A 7 -18.90 -8.51 0.97
CA ALA A 7 -18.03 -9.68 1.15
C ALA A 7 -16.71 -9.53 0.36
N LYS A 8 -16.76 -9.11 -0.91
CA LYS A 8 -15.56 -8.82 -1.71
C LYS A 8 -14.69 -7.75 -1.07
N LEU A 9 -15.30 -6.67 -0.56
CA LEU A 9 -14.58 -5.60 0.10
C LEU A 9 -13.86 -6.08 1.36
N THR A 10 -14.53 -6.87 2.21
CA THR A 10 -13.93 -7.42 3.43
C THR A 10 -12.80 -8.39 3.12
N VAL A 11 -12.97 -9.27 2.14
CA VAL A 11 -11.91 -10.19 1.68
C VAL A 11 -10.72 -9.42 1.09
N LEU A 12 -10.98 -8.38 0.30
CA LEU A 12 -9.91 -7.56 -0.25
C LEU A 12 -9.16 -6.81 0.87
N ALA A 13 -9.89 -6.24 1.84
CA ALA A 13 -9.29 -5.56 2.98
C ALA A 13 -8.44 -6.51 3.83
N SER A 14 -8.89 -7.75 4.01
CA SER A 14 -8.14 -8.76 4.76
C SER A 14 -6.86 -9.18 4.03
N ILE A 15 -6.93 -9.37 2.71
CA ILE A 15 -5.77 -9.66 1.85
C ILE A 15 -4.76 -8.50 1.88
N TRP A 16 -5.21 -7.26 1.69
CA TRP A 16 -4.32 -6.11 1.71
C TRP A 16 -3.79 -5.78 3.11
N GLY A 17 -4.56 -6.03 4.17
CA GLY A 17 -4.07 -5.96 5.54
C GLY A 17 -2.95 -6.98 5.81
N ALA A 18 -3.09 -8.21 5.30
CA ALA A 18 -2.08 -9.26 5.44
C ALA A 18 -0.76 -8.89 4.74
N SER A 19 -0.79 -7.97 3.77
CA SER A 19 0.41 -7.46 3.12
C SER A 19 1.44 -6.91 4.11
N PHE A 20 1.01 -6.24 5.19
CA PHE A 20 1.92 -5.67 6.20
C PHE A 20 2.54 -6.76 7.09
N LEU A 21 1.74 -7.75 7.49
CA LEU A 21 2.20 -8.96 8.18
C LEU A 21 3.31 -9.66 7.37
N LEU A 22 3.04 -9.94 6.09
CA LEU A 22 3.99 -10.65 5.23
C LEU A 22 5.26 -9.82 5.00
N MET A 23 5.14 -8.50 4.86
CA MET A 23 6.31 -7.63 4.78
C MET A 23 7.14 -7.66 6.06
N ARG A 24 6.51 -7.72 7.24
CA ARG A 24 7.19 -7.82 8.54
C ARG A 24 7.98 -9.12 8.69
N ILE A 25 7.51 -10.22 8.09
CA ILE A 25 8.20 -11.51 8.00
C ILE A 25 9.36 -11.46 6.98
N MET A 26 9.15 -10.82 5.84
CA MET A 26 10.11 -10.80 4.73
C MET A 26 11.28 -9.83 4.94
N ALA A 27 11.03 -8.65 5.52
CA ALA A 27 11.98 -7.55 5.58
C ALA A 27 13.33 -7.92 6.22
N PRO A 28 13.40 -8.65 7.36
CA PRO A 28 14.68 -9.03 7.95
C PRO A 28 15.55 -9.89 7.03
N ALA A 29 14.93 -10.77 6.23
CA ALA A 29 15.63 -11.69 5.36
C ALA A 29 16.01 -11.06 4.00
N LEU A 30 15.07 -10.38 3.36
CA LEU A 30 15.25 -9.84 2.00
C LEU A 30 15.77 -8.39 1.97
N GLY A 31 15.65 -7.67 3.08
CA GLY A 31 15.82 -6.22 3.12
C GLY A 31 14.75 -5.46 2.34
N PRO A 32 14.77 -4.12 2.37
CA PRO A 32 13.75 -3.30 1.72
C PRO A 32 13.69 -3.48 0.20
N PHE A 33 14.85 -3.49 -0.46
CA PHE A 33 14.94 -3.64 -1.91
C PHE A 33 14.60 -5.06 -2.38
N GLY A 34 15.08 -6.10 -1.67
CA GLY A 34 14.75 -7.49 -2.00
C GLY A 34 13.28 -7.81 -1.82
N LEU A 35 12.67 -7.31 -0.74
CA LEU A 35 11.23 -7.45 -0.50
C LEU A 35 10.42 -6.79 -1.62
N ALA A 36 10.70 -5.53 -1.94
CA ALA A 36 9.92 -4.78 -2.91
C ALA A 36 10.14 -5.28 -4.34
N SER A 37 11.38 -5.55 -4.75
CA SER A 37 11.69 -6.07 -6.09
C SER A 37 11.11 -7.47 -6.30
N SER A 38 11.26 -8.41 -5.35
CA SER A 38 10.71 -9.76 -5.49
C SER A 38 9.19 -9.75 -5.60
N ARG A 39 8.50 -8.98 -4.75
CA ARG A 39 7.03 -8.80 -4.82
C ARG A 39 6.60 -8.33 -6.20
N LEU A 40 7.24 -7.29 -6.72
CA LEU A 40 6.88 -6.65 -7.99
C LEU A 40 7.21 -7.49 -9.21
N LEU A 41 8.39 -8.11 -9.23
CA LEU A 41 8.83 -8.94 -10.34
C LEU A 41 8.00 -10.22 -10.43
N ILE A 42 7.77 -10.92 -9.32
CA ILE A 42 6.96 -12.15 -9.32
C ILE A 42 5.53 -11.85 -9.77
N ALA A 43 4.88 -10.83 -9.17
CA ALA A 43 3.53 -10.44 -9.55
C ALA A 43 3.46 -9.95 -11.02
N GLY A 44 4.42 -9.13 -11.44
CA GLY A 44 4.49 -8.60 -12.80
C GLY A 44 4.71 -9.69 -13.85
N ILE A 45 5.57 -10.68 -13.60
CA ILE A 45 5.81 -11.82 -14.49
C ILE A 45 4.52 -12.63 -14.65
N ILE A 46 3.89 -13.00 -13.54
CA ILE A 46 2.71 -13.88 -13.56
C ILE A 46 1.51 -13.20 -14.22
N LEU A 47 1.27 -11.93 -13.92
CA LEU A 47 0.23 -11.16 -14.60
C LEU A 47 0.53 -11.01 -16.09
N SER A 48 1.81 -10.81 -16.46
CA SER A 48 2.20 -10.72 -17.88
C SER A 48 1.93 -12.04 -18.62
N ILE A 49 2.31 -13.18 -18.04
CA ILE A 49 2.04 -14.52 -18.60
C ILE A 49 0.53 -14.74 -18.73
N TRP A 50 -0.24 -14.41 -17.69
CA TRP A 50 -1.69 -14.60 -17.72
C TRP A 50 -2.38 -13.75 -18.79
N PHE A 51 -1.95 -12.50 -18.96
CA PHE A 51 -2.50 -11.60 -19.96
C PHE A 51 -2.12 -11.99 -21.39
N THR A 52 -0.87 -12.38 -21.64
CA THR A 52 -0.43 -12.84 -22.96
C THR A 52 -1.11 -14.14 -23.35
N ALA A 53 -1.30 -15.08 -22.41
CA ALA A 53 -2.06 -16.32 -22.64
C ALA A 53 -3.53 -16.07 -23.00
N ARG A 54 -4.09 -14.91 -22.62
CA ARG A 54 -5.45 -14.48 -22.98
C ARG A 54 -5.50 -13.63 -24.26
N GLY A 55 -4.38 -13.52 -25.00
CA GLY A 55 -4.28 -12.73 -26.22
C GLY A 55 -4.29 -11.21 -25.98
N LEU A 56 -4.09 -10.75 -24.75
CA LEU A 56 -4.19 -9.35 -24.39
C LEU A 56 -2.84 -8.65 -24.56
N GLN A 57 -2.80 -7.70 -25.49
CA GLN A 57 -1.60 -6.95 -25.85
C GLN A 57 -1.27 -5.89 -24.79
N ILE A 58 -0.12 -6.04 -24.14
CA ILE A 58 0.47 -5.04 -23.25
C ILE A 58 1.26 -4.06 -24.12
N GLU A 59 0.73 -2.85 -24.34
CA GLU A 59 1.40 -1.80 -25.12
C GLU A 59 2.57 -1.14 -24.35
N TRP A 60 3.53 -1.94 -23.89
CA TRP A 60 4.62 -1.50 -23.01
C TRP A 60 5.52 -0.45 -23.66
N ARG A 61 5.91 -0.64 -24.92
CA ARG A 61 6.76 0.32 -25.66
C ARG A 61 6.10 1.67 -25.87
N ARG A 62 4.79 1.69 -26.06
CA ARG A 62 4.04 2.94 -26.31
C ARG A 62 3.88 3.78 -25.05
N ASN A 63 3.73 3.11 -23.91
CA ASN A 63 3.32 3.73 -22.64
C ASN A 63 4.39 3.61 -21.55
N TRP A 64 5.66 3.38 -21.94
CA TRP A 64 6.74 3.08 -20.99
C TRP A 64 6.91 4.20 -19.95
N ARG A 65 6.81 5.48 -20.35
CA ARG A 65 6.95 6.62 -19.42
C ARG A 65 5.90 6.57 -18.33
N GLN A 66 4.65 6.34 -18.70
CA GLN A 66 3.55 6.28 -17.76
C GLN A 66 3.69 5.06 -16.86
N TYR A 67 4.04 3.89 -17.41
CA TYR A 67 4.28 2.69 -16.60
C TYR A 67 5.47 2.84 -15.66
N THR A 68 6.53 3.55 -16.04
CA THR A 68 7.65 3.87 -15.15
C THR A 68 7.18 4.75 -13.99
N VAL A 69 6.48 5.86 -14.25
CA VAL A 69 6.00 6.76 -13.20
C VAL A 69 5.02 6.05 -12.25
N ILE A 70 4.08 5.30 -12.80
CA ILE A 70 3.11 4.52 -11.99
C ILE A 70 3.83 3.42 -11.21
N GLY A 71 4.77 2.71 -11.83
CA GLY A 71 5.55 1.66 -11.18
C GLY A 71 6.39 2.18 -10.02
N LEU A 72 6.97 3.38 -10.16
CA LEU A 72 7.73 4.05 -9.11
C LEU A 72 6.82 4.52 -7.96
N LEU A 73 5.79 5.31 -8.28
CA LEU A 73 4.98 6.00 -7.27
C LEU A 73 3.91 5.09 -6.63
N ASN A 74 3.41 4.08 -7.35
CA ASN A 74 2.35 3.22 -6.86
C ASN A 74 2.84 1.85 -6.37
N ALA A 75 4.15 1.61 -6.40
CA ALA A 75 4.70 0.29 -6.14
C ALA A 75 6.12 0.34 -5.57
N ALA A 76 7.11 0.69 -6.38
CA ALA A 76 8.52 0.51 -6.02
C ALA A 76 8.95 1.36 -4.82
N ILE A 77 8.67 2.66 -4.83
CA ILE A 77 8.99 3.53 -3.69
C ILE A 77 8.14 3.15 -2.47
N PRO A 78 6.79 3.06 -2.56
CA PRO A 78 5.97 2.66 -1.42
C PRO A 78 6.38 1.33 -0.77
N PHE A 79 6.59 0.28 -1.56
CA PHE A 79 6.92 -1.04 -1.02
C PHE A 79 8.33 -1.08 -0.43
N THR A 80 9.28 -0.34 -1.00
CA THR A 80 10.60 -0.19 -0.38
C THR A 80 10.49 0.53 0.96
N MET A 81 9.72 1.63 1.03
CA MET A 81 9.52 2.37 2.27
C MET A 81 8.80 1.56 3.35
N PHE A 82 7.77 0.79 2.99
CA PHE A 82 7.15 -0.16 3.92
C PHE A 82 8.11 -1.28 4.31
N GLY A 83 8.99 -1.72 3.41
CA GLY A 83 10.06 -2.68 3.73
C GLY A 83 11.06 -2.12 4.74
N VAL A 84 11.41 -0.84 4.65
CA VAL A 84 12.24 -0.15 5.67
C VAL A 84 11.50 -0.12 7.01
N ALA A 85 10.25 0.34 7.02
CA ALA A 85 9.46 0.42 8.24
C ALA A 85 9.28 -0.96 8.90
N ALA A 86 9.02 -2.00 8.10
CA ALA A 86 8.85 -3.37 8.55
C ALA A 86 10.09 -3.96 9.25
N LEU A 87 11.26 -3.34 9.18
CA LEU A 87 12.41 -3.77 9.98
C LEU A 87 12.28 -3.35 11.45
N TYR A 88 11.56 -2.26 11.74
CA TYR A 88 11.65 -1.57 13.03
C TYR A 88 10.30 -1.36 13.71
N ILE A 89 9.19 -1.36 12.98
CA ILE A 89 7.86 -1.13 13.56
C ILE A 89 6.89 -2.29 13.30
N PRO A 90 5.90 -2.49 14.18
CA PRO A 90 4.84 -3.48 13.98
C PRO A 90 4.10 -3.33 12.65
N ALA A 91 3.58 -4.44 12.13
CA ALA A 91 2.72 -4.46 10.94
C ALA A 91 1.49 -3.56 11.13
N GLY A 92 0.91 -3.56 12.33
CA GLY A 92 -0.22 -2.69 12.69
C GLY A 92 0.08 -1.20 12.50
N TYR A 93 1.29 -0.73 12.86
CA TYR A 93 1.68 0.66 12.68
C TYR A 93 1.69 1.04 11.19
N SER A 94 2.35 0.22 10.37
CA SER A 94 2.44 0.46 8.92
C SER A 94 1.07 0.50 8.27
N ALA A 95 0.16 -0.40 8.67
CA ALA A 95 -1.20 -0.47 8.14
C ALA A 95 -2.02 0.78 8.51
N VAL A 96 -1.95 1.24 9.77
CA VAL A 96 -2.64 2.44 10.23
C VAL A 96 -2.08 3.69 9.55
N ILE A 97 -0.76 3.85 9.49
CA ILE A 97 -0.15 5.02 8.85
C ILE A 97 -0.46 5.04 7.36
N ASN A 98 -0.49 3.90 6.67
CA ASN A 98 -0.89 3.85 5.26
C ASN A 98 -2.31 4.40 5.02
N ALA A 99 -3.21 4.28 5.98
CA ALA A 99 -4.56 4.81 5.89
C ALA A 99 -4.59 6.36 5.82
N THR A 100 -3.49 7.07 6.09
CA THR A 100 -3.39 8.52 5.87
C THR A 100 -3.25 8.94 4.40
N THR A 101 -3.14 7.99 3.47
CA THR A 101 -3.01 8.28 2.02
C THR A 101 -3.99 9.36 1.53
N PRO A 102 -5.30 9.34 1.87
CA PRO A 102 -6.25 10.38 1.46
C PRO A 102 -5.89 11.80 1.88
N ILE A 103 -5.17 12.00 2.99
CA ILE A 103 -4.69 13.32 3.45
C ILE A 103 -3.82 13.94 2.36
N PHE A 104 -2.85 13.17 1.88
CA PHE A 104 -1.95 13.61 0.80
C PHE A 104 -2.67 13.70 -0.55
N GLY A 105 -3.76 12.96 -0.73
CA GLY A 105 -4.62 13.06 -1.91
C GLY A 105 -5.25 14.44 -2.03
N VAL A 106 -5.73 15.00 -0.92
CA VAL A 106 -6.25 16.39 -0.89
C VAL A 106 -5.14 17.39 -1.20
N VAL A 107 -3.95 17.24 -0.61
CA VAL A 107 -2.79 18.11 -0.89
C VAL A 107 -2.43 18.10 -2.38
N TRP A 108 -2.29 16.92 -2.98
CA TRP A 108 -1.99 16.80 -4.40
C TRP A 108 -3.12 17.34 -5.29
N SER A 109 -4.38 17.14 -4.90
CA SER A 109 -5.54 17.70 -5.63
C SER A 109 -5.50 19.22 -5.62
N SER A 110 -5.18 19.84 -4.49
CA SER A 110 -5.03 21.29 -4.37
C SER A 110 -3.88 21.84 -5.20
N ILE A 111 -2.75 21.14 -5.28
CA ILE A 111 -1.60 21.58 -6.08
C ILE A 111 -1.89 21.44 -7.59
N VAL A 112 -2.46 20.30 -8.02
CA VAL A 112 -2.59 19.96 -9.45
C VAL A 112 -3.86 20.52 -10.06
N PHE A 113 -4.99 20.43 -9.37
CA PHE A 113 -6.30 20.88 -9.87
C PHE A 113 -6.69 22.26 -9.34
N LYS A 114 -5.91 22.85 -8.43
CA LYS A 114 -6.22 24.13 -7.76
C LYS A 114 -7.52 24.08 -6.95
N ASP A 115 -7.92 22.89 -6.51
CA ASP A 115 -9.07 22.70 -5.63
C ASP A 115 -8.74 23.17 -4.20
N HIS A 116 -9.56 24.03 -3.63
CA HIS A 116 -9.36 24.45 -2.23
C HIS A 116 -9.94 23.42 -1.26
N PRO A 117 -9.18 22.97 -0.25
CA PRO A 117 -9.68 22.02 0.73
C PRO A 117 -10.78 22.68 1.56
N THR A 118 -11.88 21.95 1.80
CA THR A 118 -12.93 22.43 2.69
C THR A 118 -12.45 22.44 4.14
N PRO A 119 -13.06 23.23 5.05
CA PRO A 119 -12.72 23.19 6.47
C PRO A 119 -12.82 21.77 7.07
N MET A 120 -13.81 20.99 6.63
CA MET A 120 -13.96 19.59 7.07
C MET A 120 -12.82 18.69 6.58
N MET A 121 -12.29 18.93 5.38
CA MET A 121 -11.09 18.24 4.92
C MET A 121 -9.88 18.60 5.78
N ILE A 122 -9.71 19.87 6.16
CA ILE A 122 -8.61 20.28 7.06
C ILE A 122 -8.73 19.60 8.42
N VAL A 123 -9.93 19.58 9.02
CA VAL A 123 -10.19 18.86 10.28
C VAL A 123 -9.88 17.37 10.14
N GLY A 124 -10.32 16.74 9.05
CA GLY A 124 -10.03 15.34 8.78
C GLY A 124 -8.52 15.04 8.66
N ALA A 125 -7.77 15.92 8.00
CA ALA A 125 -6.31 15.83 7.90
C ALA A 125 -5.63 15.97 9.26
N ILE A 126 -6.04 16.94 10.08
CA ILE A 126 -5.50 17.15 11.43
C ILE A 126 -5.77 15.92 12.29
N LEU A 127 -7.00 15.39 12.30
CA LEU A 127 -7.35 14.20 13.08
C LEU A 127 -6.49 13.00 12.70
N GLY A 128 -6.27 12.78 11.40
CA GLY A 128 -5.43 11.66 10.97
C GLY A 128 -3.96 11.84 11.36
N LEU A 129 -3.41 13.06 11.27
CA LEU A 129 -2.05 13.34 11.73
C LEU A 129 -1.91 13.21 13.25
N VAL A 130 -2.92 13.61 14.03
CA VAL A 130 -2.98 13.40 15.49
C VAL A 130 -3.01 11.91 15.80
N GLY A 131 -3.76 11.10 15.03
CA GLY A 131 -3.77 9.65 15.19
C GLY A 131 -2.40 9.00 14.96
N VAL A 132 -1.65 9.47 13.95
CA VAL A 132 -0.26 9.05 13.72
C VAL A 132 0.65 9.49 14.87
N GLY A 133 0.53 10.74 15.33
CA GLY A 133 1.31 11.26 16.46
C GLY A 133 1.05 10.52 17.76
N LEU A 134 -0.20 10.12 18.00
CA LEU A 134 -0.61 9.31 19.16
C LEU A 134 0.10 7.95 19.16
N ILE A 135 0.11 7.27 18.02
CA ILE A 135 0.80 5.98 17.86
C ILE A 135 2.32 6.13 17.99
N ALA A 136 2.88 7.23 17.46
CA ALA A 136 4.30 7.54 17.53
C ALA A 136 4.79 7.83 18.96
N GLY A 137 3.98 8.51 19.77
CA GLY A 137 4.38 8.99 21.09
C GLY A 137 4.04 8.04 22.23
N LEU A 138 2.90 7.34 22.14
CA LEU A 138 2.35 6.55 23.25
C LEU A 138 2.10 5.08 22.89
N GLY A 139 2.44 4.66 21.67
CA GLY A 139 2.26 3.27 21.27
C GLY A 139 3.31 2.33 21.90
N PRO A 140 3.21 1.01 21.69
CA PRO A 140 4.10 0.02 22.31
C PRO A 140 5.57 0.10 21.87
N VAL A 141 5.88 0.78 20.76
CA VAL A 141 7.28 1.02 20.33
C VAL A 141 7.82 2.26 21.02
N GLU A 142 8.96 2.12 21.68
CA GLU A 142 9.62 3.24 22.36
C GLU A 142 9.92 4.42 21.41
N PRO A 143 9.59 5.66 21.80
CA PRO A 143 9.92 6.85 21.04
C PRO A 143 11.42 6.96 20.76
N SER A 144 11.79 6.94 19.49
CA SER A 144 13.18 6.98 19.03
C SER A 144 13.29 7.61 17.65
N TRP A 145 14.51 8.00 17.27
CA TRP A 145 14.76 8.49 15.91
C TRP A 145 14.44 7.42 14.86
N THR A 146 14.72 6.15 15.15
CA THR A 146 14.39 5.02 14.28
C THR A 146 12.88 4.86 14.09
N LEU A 147 12.08 5.03 15.14
CA LEU A 147 10.63 5.03 15.05
C LEU A 147 10.15 6.18 14.14
N LEU A 148 10.65 7.41 14.34
CA LEU A 148 10.29 8.56 13.53
C LEU A 148 10.65 8.38 12.05
N LEU A 149 11.83 7.83 11.75
CA LEU A 149 12.23 7.50 10.38
C LEU A 149 11.34 6.44 9.74
N SER A 150 10.92 5.42 10.52
CA SER A 150 10.02 4.37 10.05
C SER A 150 8.62 4.91 9.74
N ILE A 151 8.09 5.79 10.60
CA ILE A 151 6.84 6.51 10.35
C ILE A 151 6.98 7.42 9.13
N GLY A 152 8.09 8.14 9.00
CA GLY A 152 8.42 8.95 7.83
C GLY A 152 8.44 8.15 6.54
N ALA A 153 8.97 6.91 6.56
CA ALA A 153 8.93 6.01 5.43
C ALA A 153 7.49 5.63 5.06
N CYS A 154 6.65 5.25 6.02
CA CYS A 154 5.23 4.96 5.77
C CYS A 154 4.48 6.18 5.22
N LEU A 155 4.72 7.39 5.74
CA LEU A 155 4.12 8.62 5.23
C LEU A 155 4.60 8.94 3.81
N THR A 156 5.88 8.70 3.51
CA THR A 156 6.42 8.85 2.15
C THR A 156 5.71 7.91 1.18
N ALA A 157 5.47 6.66 1.57
CA ALA A 157 4.68 5.72 0.78
C ALA A 157 3.26 6.25 0.52
N ALA A 158 2.59 6.79 1.54
CA ALA A 158 1.26 7.39 1.44
C ALA A 158 1.23 8.62 0.51
N VAL A 159 2.27 9.48 0.55
CA VAL A 159 2.45 10.59 -0.38
C VAL A 159 2.60 10.09 -1.81
N CYS A 160 3.42 9.06 -2.04
CA CYS A 160 3.64 8.47 -3.34
C CYS A 160 2.36 7.85 -3.92
N TYR A 161 1.57 7.13 -3.13
CA TYR A 161 0.28 6.58 -3.57
C TYR A 161 -0.69 7.68 -4.02
N SER A 162 -0.77 8.78 -3.27
CA SER A 162 -1.62 9.90 -3.64
C SER A 162 -1.13 10.62 -4.91
N ALA A 163 0.19 10.79 -5.06
CA ALA A 163 0.78 11.30 -6.29
C ALA A 163 0.47 10.38 -7.49
N ALA A 164 0.57 9.06 -7.31
CA ALA A 164 0.23 8.08 -8.32
C ALA A 164 -1.24 8.17 -8.73
N GLY A 165 -2.16 8.31 -7.76
CA GLY A 165 -3.58 8.48 -8.02
C GLY A 165 -3.89 9.71 -8.88
N VAL A 166 -3.27 10.86 -8.57
CA VAL A 166 -3.41 12.08 -9.36
C VAL A 166 -2.78 11.92 -10.75
N TYR A 167 -1.60 11.30 -10.84
CA TYR A 167 -0.94 11.02 -12.11
C TYR A 167 -1.78 10.12 -13.01
N ILE A 168 -2.35 9.04 -12.47
CA ILE A 168 -3.27 8.12 -13.17
C ILE A 168 -4.48 8.90 -13.69
N LYS A 169 -5.13 9.69 -12.84
CA LYS A 169 -6.30 10.50 -13.24
C LYS A 169 -6.00 11.47 -14.39
N THR A 170 -4.80 12.02 -14.46
CA THR A 170 -4.43 13.08 -15.41
C THR A 170 -3.75 12.59 -16.68
N HIS A 171 -2.97 11.51 -16.62
CA HIS A 171 -2.07 11.10 -17.70
C HIS A 171 -2.37 9.71 -18.26
N THR A 172 -3.35 8.98 -17.72
CA THR A 172 -3.56 7.56 -18.08
C THR A 172 -4.93 7.22 -18.62
N GLY A 173 -5.72 8.21 -19.07
CA GLY A 173 -7.07 7.97 -19.63
C GLY A 173 -7.11 7.03 -20.85
N ARG A 174 -5.96 6.76 -21.49
CA ARG A 174 -5.82 5.81 -22.61
C ARG A 174 -5.12 4.50 -22.22
N LEU A 175 -4.64 4.35 -20.99
CA LEU A 175 -3.93 3.14 -20.56
C LEU A 175 -4.93 2.03 -20.22
N LYS A 176 -4.60 0.82 -20.65
CA LYS A 176 -5.31 -0.37 -20.21
C LYS A 176 -4.92 -0.67 -18.75
N PRO A 177 -5.87 -0.88 -17.83
CA PRO A 177 -5.60 -1.21 -16.41
C PRO A 177 -4.64 -2.39 -16.23
N MET A 178 -4.66 -3.32 -17.19
CA MET A 178 -3.79 -4.48 -17.24
C MET A 178 -2.31 -4.12 -17.39
N GLY A 179 -1.98 -3.11 -18.20
CA GLY A 179 -0.59 -2.67 -18.38
C GLY A 179 -0.04 -2.01 -17.12
N VAL A 180 -0.91 -1.35 -16.35
CA VAL A 180 -0.57 -0.87 -15.00
C VAL A 180 -0.35 -2.06 -14.06
N ALA A 181 -1.20 -3.07 -14.11
CA ALA A 181 -1.07 -4.25 -13.26
C ALA A 181 0.17 -5.11 -13.57
N SER A 182 0.68 -5.12 -14.81
CA SER A 182 1.84 -5.93 -15.20
C SER A 182 3.10 -5.11 -15.47
N ALA A 183 3.10 -4.29 -16.52
CA ALA A 183 4.29 -3.57 -16.98
C ALA A 183 4.84 -2.58 -15.95
N ALA A 184 3.96 -1.85 -15.25
CA ALA A 184 4.41 -0.93 -14.21
C ALA A 184 5.07 -1.67 -13.04
N GLN A 185 4.58 -2.85 -12.66
CA GLN A 185 5.22 -3.69 -11.64
C GLN A 185 6.57 -4.22 -12.11
N LEU A 186 6.68 -4.74 -13.34
CA LEU A 186 7.95 -5.22 -13.90
C LEU A 186 9.00 -4.11 -13.97
N ILE A 187 8.63 -2.93 -14.49
CA ILE A 187 9.53 -1.79 -14.57
C ILE A 187 9.94 -1.34 -13.17
N GLY A 188 8.98 -1.16 -12.26
CA GLY A 188 9.25 -0.76 -10.88
C GLY A 188 10.16 -1.75 -10.15
N GLY A 189 9.89 -3.05 -10.25
CA GLY A 189 10.70 -4.11 -9.65
C GLY A 189 12.12 -4.14 -10.20
N SER A 190 12.28 -4.05 -11.52
CA SER A 190 13.60 -4.01 -12.18
C SER A 190 14.43 -2.79 -11.76
N LEU A 191 13.80 -1.63 -11.59
CA LEU A 191 14.48 -0.41 -11.13
C LEU A 191 14.98 -0.52 -9.67
N LEU A 192 14.43 -1.42 -8.87
CA LEU A 192 14.88 -1.66 -7.49
C LEU A 192 16.00 -2.70 -7.38
N VAL A 193 16.22 -3.53 -8.40
CA VAL A 193 17.26 -4.58 -8.38
C VAL A 193 18.66 -4.02 -8.10
N PRO A 194 19.10 -2.89 -8.66
CA PRO A 194 20.39 -2.29 -8.29
C PRO A 194 20.51 -1.96 -6.79
N GLY A 195 19.38 -1.72 -6.12
CA GLY A 195 19.31 -1.48 -4.67
C GLY A 195 19.83 -2.65 -3.82
N LEU A 196 19.83 -3.88 -4.36
CA LEU A 196 20.37 -5.07 -3.70
C LEU A 196 21.88 -4.97 -3.44
N ALA A 197 22.61 -4.16 -4.21
CA ALA A 197 24.03 -3.91 -3.95
C ALA A 197 24.26 -3.06 -2.70
N PHE A 198 23.29 -2.20 -2.32
CA PHE A 198 23.37 -1.34 -1.14
C PHE A 198 22.81 -2.00 0.11
N TYR A 199 21.79 -2.84 -0.04
CA TYR A 199 21.21 -3.62 1.05
C TYR A 199 20.96 -5.06 0.58
N PRO A 200 21.99 -5.93 0.63
CA PRO A 200 21.86 -7.29 0.14
C PRO A 200 20.93 -8.11 1.05
N PRO A 201 20.20 -9.09 0.49
CA PRO A 201 19.50 -10.08 1.30
C PRO A 201 20.46 -10.83 2.21
N THR A 202 19.93 -11.38 3.30
CA THR A 202 20.66 -12.23 4.25
C THR A 202 20.23 -13.69 4.05
N PRO A 203 20.97 -14.49 3.24
CA PRO A 203 20.50 -15.82 2.82
C PRO A 203 20.30 -16.81 3.96
N SER A 204 21.03 -16.65 5.08
CA SER A 204 20.86 -17.48 6.28
C SER A 204 19.47 -17.35 6.92
N LEU A 205 18.73 -16.29 6.60
CA LEU A 205 17.36 -16.06 7.09
C LEU A 205 16.28 -16.56 6.12
N PHE A 206 16.65 -17.23 5.01
CA PHE A 206 15.71 -17.73 4.01
C PHE A 206 15.04 -19.02 4.48
N THR A 207 14.13 -18.88 5.43
CA THR A 207 13.31 -19.99 5.94
C THR A 207 12.17 -20.31 4.98
N PRO A 208 11.57 -21.51 5.05
CA PRO A 208 10.35 -21.84 4.29
C PRO A 208 9.22 -20.83 4.52
N THR A 209 9.13 -20.25 5.72
CA THR A 209 8.16 -19.20 6.06
C THR A 209 8.41 -17.91 5.26
N VAL A 210 9.66 -17.48 5.10
CA VAL A 210 10.00 -16.29 4.29
C VAL A 210 9.69 -16.52 2.81
N ILE A 211 9.99 -17.71 2.29
CA ILE A 211 9.69 -18.08 0.91
C ILE A 211 8.18 -18.11 0.68
N ALA A 212 7.44 -18.78 1.57
CA ALA A 212 5.98 -18.80 1.54
C ALA A 212 5.40 -17.39 1.62
N ALA A 213 5.88 -16.55 2.55
CA ALA A 213 5.44 -15.17 2.67
C ALA A 213 5.69 -14.35 1.40
N THR A 214 6.85 -14.55 0.76
CA THR A 214 7.21 -13.90 -0.52
C THR A 214 6.24 -14.29 -1.63
N ILE A 215 5.97 -15.58 -1.79
CA ILE A 215 5.04 -16.10 -2.79
C ILE A 215 3.62 -15.61 -2.50
N THR A 216 3.15 -15.71 -1.25
CA THR A 216 1.83 -15.25 -0.85
C THR A 216 1.67 -13.75 -1.06
N LEU A 217 2.67 -12.92 -0.72
CA LEU A 217 2.60 -11.48 -0.91
C LEU A 217 2.54 -11.10 -2.39
N ALA A 218 3.33 -11.75 -3.25
CA ALA A 218 3.32 -11.50 -4.69
C ALA A 218 2.01 -11.97 -5.34
N LEU A 219 1.55 -13.19 -5.05
CA LEU A 219 0.38 -13.76 -5.70
C LEU A 219 -0.93 -13.22 -5.12
N LEU A 220 -1.12 -13.40 -3.81
CA LEU A 220 -2.40 -13.14 -3.17
C LEU A 220 -2.61 -11.63 -2.98
N CYS A 221 -1.65 -10.95 -2.36
CA CYS A 221 -1.82 -9.53 -2.02
C CYS A 221 -1.72 -8.61 -3.23
N SER A 222 -0.95 -9.01 -4.26
CA SER A 222 -0.72 -8.17 -5.44
C SER A 222 -1.60 -8.63 -6.60
N ALA A 223 -1.40 -9.82 -7.17
CA ALA A 223 -2.16 -10.26 -8.34
C ALA A 223 -3.67 -10.45 -8.06
N VAL A 224 -4.03 -11.30 -7.09
CA VAL A 224 -5.43 -11.57 -6.75
C VAL A 224 -6.11 -10.33 -6.17
N GLY A 225 -5.42 -9.61 -5.28
CA GLY A 225 -5.91 -8.35 -4.72
C GLY A 225 -6.30 -7.33 -5.80
N PHE A 226 -5.48 -7.13 -6.82
CA PHE A 226 -5.84 -6.21 -7.91
C PHE A 226 -7.04 -6.70 -8.73
N VAL A 227 -7.18 -8.00 -8.99
CA VAL A 227 -8.35 -8.54 -9.69
C VAL A 227 -9.63 -8.27 -8.90
N LEU A 228 -9.64 -8.56 -7.59
CA LEU A 228 -10.78 -8.28 -6.72
C LEU A 228 -11.10 -6.78 -6.65
N TYR A 229 -10.08 -5.94 -6.57
CA TYR A 229 -10.25 -4.48 -6.57
C TYR A 229 -10.89 -3.97 -7.86
N TYR A 230 -10.45 -4.44 -9.03
CA TYR A 230 -11.05 -4.05 -10.31
C TYR A 230 -12.49 -4.56 -10.46
N GLN A 231 -12.81 -5.75 -9.96
CA GLN A 231 -14.18 -6.23 -9.92
C GLN A 231 -15.05 -5.35 -9.02
N LEU A 232 -14.56 -5.00 -7.83
CA LEU A 232 -15.27 -4.12 -6.89
C LEU A 232 -15.49 -2.73 -7.50
N LEU A 233 -14.49 -2.18 -8.18
CA LEU A 233 -14.58 -0.93 -8.94
C LEU A 233 -15.68 -0.99 -10.00
N ALA A 234 -15.77 -2.10 -10.76
CA ALA A 234 -16.79 -2.30 -11.77
C ALA A 234 -18.20 -2.48 -11.17
N ASP A 235 -18.31 -3.20 -10.05
CA ASP A 235 -19.58 -3.53 -9.40
C ASP A 235 -20.22 -2.32 -8.70
N CYS A 236 -19.43 -1.51 -7.99
CA CYS A 236 -19.97 -0.48 -7.10
C CYS A 236 -19.41 0.94 -7.32
N GLY A 237 -18.45 1.10 -8.25
CA GLY A 237 -17.83 2.37 -8.58
C GLY A 237 -16.68 2.78 -7.64
N PRO A 238 -15.88 3.78 -8.04
CA PRO A 238 -14.64 4.17 -7.38
C PRO A 238 -14.83 4.65 -5.93
N THR A 239 -15.85 5.45 -5.66
CA THR A 239 -16.08 5.99 -4.30
C THR A 239 -16.33 4.89 -3.27
N LYS A 240 -17.11 3.87 -3.64
CA LYS A 240 -17.44 2.76 -2.75
C LYS A 240 -16.29 1.75 -2.66
N ALA A 241 -15.62 1.46 -3.76
CA ALA A 241 -14.44 0.58 -3.74
C ALA A 241 -13.32 1.14 -2.85
N LEU A 242 -13.14 2.47 -2.81
CA LEU A 242 -12.14 3.12 -1.96
C LEU A 242 -12.39 2.90 -0.45
N THR A 243 -13.60 2.56 0.00
CA THR A 243 -13.83 2.32 1.43
C THR A 243 -13.09 1.09 1.96
N VAL A 244 -12.54 0.25 1.08
CA VAL A 244 -11.64 -0.84 1.45
C VAL A 244 -10.44 -0.35 2.26
N THR A 245 -9.93 0.85 1.97
CA THR A 245 -8.73 1.40 2.64
C THR A 245 -8.98 1.74 4.10
N TYR A 246 -10.24 1.93 4.51
CA TYR A 246 -10.62 2.13 5.91
C TYR A 246 -10.65 0.84 6.71
N VAL A 247 -10.84 -0.30 6.03
CA VAL A 247 -10.95 -1.62 6.66
C VAL A 247 -9.59 -2.32 6.71
N VAL A 248 -8.69 -2.04 5.76
CA VAL A 248 -7.31 -2.54 5.73
C VAL A 248 -6.55 -2.39 7.05
N PRO A 249 -6.51 -1.22 7.72
CA PRO A 249 -5.77 -1.07 8.98
C PRO A 249 -6.30 -1.99 10.10
N VAL A 250 -7.61 -2.25 10.14
CA VAL A 250 -8.21 -3.19 11.11
C VAL A 250 -7.63 -4.58 10.92
N PHE A 251 -7.57 -5.06 9.69
CA PHE A 251 -6.94 -6.35 9.39
C PHE A 251 -5.42 -6.34 9.57
N GLY A 252 -4.75 -5.23 9.26
CA GLY A 252 -3.31 -5.09 9.49
C GLY A 252 -2.93 -5.27 10.97
N VAL A 253 -3.67 -4.62 11.87
CA VAL A 253 -3.51 -4.78 13.33
C VAL A 253 -3.89 -6.19 13.77
N LEU A 254 -5.03 -6.72 13.29
CA LEU A 254 -5.50 -8.06 13.64
C LEU A 254 -4.50 -9.15 13.24
N TRP A 255 -3.96 -9.09 12.03
CA TRP A 255 -2.99 -10.07 11.53
C TRP A 255 -1.63 -9.97 12.22
N GLY A 256 -1.16 -8.75 12.52
CA GLY A 256 0.03 -8.55 13.34
C GLY A 256 -0.13 -9.21 14.71
N SER A 257 -1.28 -9.01 15.35
CA SER A 257 -1.55 -9.61 16.66
C SER A 257 -1.65 -11.13 16.64
N LEU A 258 -2.45 -11.68 15.72
CA LEU A 258 -2.71 -13.12 15.64
C LEU A 258 -1.48 -13.94 15.23
N PHE A 259 -0.64 -13.43 14.33
CA PHE A 259 0.44 -14.22 13.72
C PHE A 259 1.85 -13.81 14.17
N LEU A 260 2.05 -12.57 14.63
CA LEU A 260 3.35 -12.10 15.11
C LEU A 260 3.36 -11.80 16.62
N GLY A 261 2.23 -11.96 17.31
CA GLY A 261 2.11 -11.64 18.72
C GLY A 261 2.20 -10.14 19.01
N GLU A 262 1.89 -9.27 18.04
CA GLU A 262 1.87 -7.82 18.26
C GLU A 262 0.74 -7.44 19.23
N GLU A 263 1.07 -6.66 20.27
CA GLU A 263 0.08 -6.23 21.25
C GLU A 263 -0.90 -5.20 20.66
N ILE A 264 -2.19 -5.44 20.83
CA ILE A 264 -3.24 -4.46 20.49
C ILE A 264 -3.48 -3.57 21.72
N THR A 265 -2.80 -2.43 21.75
CA THR A 265 -2.95 -1.48 22.85
C THR A 265 -4.12 -0.51 22.61
N PRO A 266 -4.73 0.06 23.66
CA PRO A 266 -5.74 1.12 23.51
C PRO A 266 -5.24 2.31 22.69
N VAL A 267 -3.93 2.58 22.73
CA VAL A 267 -3.30 3.66 21.94
C VAL A 267 -3.32 3.35 20.45
N ILE A 268 -2.99 2.11 20.05
CA ILE A 268 -3.08 1.69 18.63
C ILE A 268 -4.53 1.80 18.15
N VAL A 269 -5.48 1.34 18.96
CA VAL A 269 -6.91 1.42 18.62
C VAL A 269 -7.35 2.88 18.49
N GLY A 270 -7.01 3.74 19.46
CA GLY A 270 -7.34 5.17 19.43
C GLY A 270 -6.73 5.88 18.23
N GLY A 271 -5.45 5.64 17.93
CA GLY A 271 -4.78 6.22 16.76
C GLY A 271 -5.36 5.75 15.44
N MET A 272 -5.70 4.46 15.35
CA MET A 272 -6.39 3.89 14.19
C MET A 272 -7.77 4.53 13.98
N LEU A 273 -8.57 4.68 15.04
CA LEU A 273 -9.88 5.33 14.96
C LEU A 273 -9.77 6.80 14.53
N LEU A 274 -8.76 7.53 15.02
CA LEU A 274 -8.50 8.91 14.60
C LEU A 274 -8.10 9.00 13.12
N VAL A 275 -7.24 8.09 12.64
CA VAL A 275 -6.84 8.05 11.21
C VAL A 275 -8.02 7.68 10.32
N ILE A 276 -8.77 6.63 10.65
CA ILE A 276 -9.95 6.22 9.88
C ILE A 276 -11.03 7.32 9.92
N GLY A 277 -11.32 7.88 11.09
CA GLY A 277 -12.30 8.94 11.25
C GLY A 277 -11.91 10.21 10.47
N GLY A 278 -10.66 10.64 10.57
CA GLY A 278 -10.14 11.80 9.84
C GLY A 278 -10.16 11.60 8.32
N THR A 279 -9.76 10.42 7.85
CA THR A 279 -9.77 10.10 6.42
C THR A 279 -11.18 9.91 5.85
N PHE A 280 -12.11 9.43 6.67
CA PHE A 280 -13.53 9.40 6.32
C PHE A 280 -14.09 10.82 6.10
N LEU A 281 -13.76 11.78 6.97
CA LEU A 281 -14.17 13.18 6.80
C LEU A 281 -13.62 13.81 5.52
N LEU A 282 -12.42 13.43 5.09
CA LEU A 282 -11.80 13.91 3.84
C LEU A 282 -12.57 13.47 2.59
N VAL A 283 -13.13 12.26 2.60
CA VAL A 283 -13.77 11.64 1.42
C VAL A 283 -15.28 11.86 1.42
N ARG A 284 -15.87 12.28 2.54
CA ARG A 284 -17.28 12.65 2.65
C ARG A 284 -17.51 13.92 1.83
N ARG A 285 -17.98 13.76 0.59
CA ARG A 285 -18.44 14.86 -0.25
C ARG A 285 -19.64 15.53 0.43
N HIS A 286 -19.55 16.84 0.59
CA HIS A 286 -20.71 17.72 0.74
C HIS A 286 -21.35 17.92 -0.62
#